data_AF-A0A963KD69-F1
#
_entry.id   AF-A0A963KD69-F1
#
_cell.length_a   1.000
_cell.length_b   1.000
_cell.length_c   1.000
_cell.angle_alpha   90.00
_cell.angle_beta   90.00
_cell.angle_gamma   90.00
#
_symmetry.space_group_name_H-M   'P 1'
#
loop_
_entity.id
_entity.type
_entity.pdbx_description
1 polymer ?
#
loop_
_entity_poly.entity_id
_entity_poly.type
_entity_poly.pdbx_seq_one_letter_code
_entity_poly.pdbx_strand_id
1 'polypeptide(L)'
;MRNMIIGWPRLGKQLAVIVLDVALTTVATWIAFSLRLDYLHWPTDAQWWAYALTPALAIPIFVRFGLYRAIFRYTGMDALMAIVKAVMLYGAILFAILLWQRWPGVPRSMGVLQPLVFLLLVAGSRMLARAWLSRAGRHGLEYEGRLLIYGAGESGVQTAAAIGNAHQYKLLGFVDDDPRKTGRSINGAVVYPASKISELVRNRGVTDILLALPSVSRARRNTIIESLRSVPVHIRTLPGISDLTSGRITVRDFKELDVEDLLGRDPVIPDPSIATRSTTDRVVLVTGAGGSIGSELCRQIAL
;
A
#
# COMPACT_ATOMS: atom_id res chain seq x y z
N MET A 1 20.84 -13.01 12.15
CA MET A 1 20.87 -13.02 10.66
C MET A 1 19.73 -12.25 9.99
N ARG A 2 18.46 -12.35 10.45
CA ARG A 2 17.29 -11.74 9.79
C ARG A 2 17.20 -10.20 9.85
N ASN A 3 17.58 -9.59 10.98
CA ASN A 3 17.63 -8.12 11.12
C ASN A 3 18.84 -7.48 10.38
N MET A 4 19.90 -8.25 10.13
CA MET A 4 21.06 -7.80 9.34
C MET A 4 20.68 -7.52 7.89
N ILE A 5 19.91 -8.40 7.26
CA ILE A 5 19.53 -8.27 5.83
C ILE A 5 18.58 -7.08 5.61
N ILE A 6 17.75 -6.75 6.60
CA ILE A 6 16.85 -5.58 6.53
C ILE A 6 17.63 -4.26 6.66
N GLY A 7 18.72 -4.24 7.44
CA GLY A 7 19.62 -3.09 7.57
C GLY A 7 20.61 -2.89 6.42
N TRP A 8 20.69 -3.81 5.45
CA TRP A 8 21.64 -3.67 4.34
C TRP A 8 21.33 -2.47 3.43
N PRO A 9 22.37 -1.79 2.93
CA PRO A 9 22.24 -0.78 1.89
C PRO A 9 21.43 -1.32 0.71
N ARG A 10 20.66 -0.46 0.05
CA ARG A 10 19.82 -0.84 -1.10
C ARG A 10 20.61 -1.60 -2.18
N LEU A 11 21.88 -1.23 -2.38
CA LEU A 11 22.80 -1.88 -3.31
C LEU A 11 23.16 -3.32 -2.86
N GLY A 12 23.41 -3.56 -1.58
CA GLY A 12 23.74 -4.90 -1.07
C GLY A 12 22.59 -5.90 -1.23
N LYS A 13 21.35 -5.44 -1.02
CA LYS A 13 20.15 -6.24 -1.28
C LYS A 13 19.99 -6.59 -2.76
N GLN A 14 20.27 -5.62 -3.65
CA GLN A 14 20.20 -5.85 -5.10
C GLN A 14 21.26 -6.84 -5.56
N LEU A 15 22.51 -6.69 -5.10
CA LEU A 15 23.60 -7.60 -5.44
C LEU A 15 23.30 -9.03 -4.98
N ALA A 16 22.78 -9.22 -3.76
CA ALA A 16 22.41 -10.55 -3.28
C ALA A 16 21.38 -11.24 -4.18
N VAL A 17 20.39 -10.49 -4.67
CA VAL A 17 19.36 -11.01 -5.58
C VAL A 17 19.93 -11.28 -6.97
N ILE A 18 20.85 -10.45 -7.47
CA ILE A 18 21.54 -10.70 -8.74
C ILE A 18 22.36 -11.99 -8.65
N VAL A 19 23.13 -12.17 -7.58
CA VAL A 19 23.92 -13.39 -7.35
C VAL A 19 23.01 -14.62 -7.29
N LEU A 20 21.88 -14.52 -6.58
CA LEU A 20 20.88 -15.58 -6.55
C LEU A 20 20.35 -15.89 -7.96
N ASP A 21 19.98 -14.88 -8.74
CA ASP A 21 19.46 -15.09 -10.10
C ASP A 21 20.49 -15.70 -11.03
N VAL A 22 21.77 -15.33 -10.92
CA VAL A 22 22.87 -15.97 -11.66
C VAL A 22 22.91 -17.46 -11.30
N ALA A 23 22.91 -17.80 -10.00
CA ALA A 23 22.87 -19.20 -9.58
C ALA A 23 21.63 -19.93 -10.10
N LEU A 24 20.44 -19.30 -10.06
CA LEU A 24 19.21 -19.87 -10.58
C LEU A 24 19.25 -20.07 -12.10
N THR A 25 19.88 -19.16 -12.87
CA THR A 25 20.06 -19.37 -14.32
C THR A 25 20.96 -20.55 -14.63
N THR A 26 22.05 -20.72 -13.87
CA THR A 26 22.97 -21.85 -14.02
C THR A 26 22.27 -23.17 -13.65
N VAL A 27 21.57 -23.20 -12.53
CA VAL A 27 20.78 -24.38 -12.10
C VAL A 27 19.66 -24.69 -13.11
N ALA A 28 18.96 -23.67 -13.63
CA ALA A 28 17.96 -23.87 -14.67
C ALA A 28 18.55 -24.48 -15.94
N THR A 29 19.76 -24.05 -16.32
CA THR A 29 20.48 -24.60 -17.49
C THR A 29 20.83 -26.07 -17.27
N TRP A 30 21.33 -26.40 -16.08
CA TRP A 30 21.63 -27.78 -15.69
C TRP A 30 20.40 -28.70 -15.66
N ILE A 31 19.29 -28.22 -15.07
CA ILE A 31 18.01 -28.95 -15.07
C ILE A 31 17.50 -29.13 -16.51
N ALA A 32 17.55 -28.08 -17.34
CA ALA A 32 17.06 -28.16 -18.72
C ALA A 32 17.87 -29.15 -19.56
N PHE A 33 19.20 -29.19 -19.40
CA PHE A 33 20.02 -30.19 -20.06
C PHE A 33 19.71 -31.60 -19.55
N SER A 34 19.58 -31.78 -18.24
CA SER A 34 19.30 -33.10 -17.64
C SER A 34 17.94 -33.64 -18.10
N LEU A 35 16.91 -32.79 -18.12
CA LEU A 35 15.58 -33.13 -18.63
C LEU A 35 15.59 -33.41 -20.14
N ARG A 36 16.43 -32.71 -20.90
CA ARG A 36 16.49 -32.86 -22.35
C ARG A 36 17.25 -34.12 -22.78
N LEU A 37 18.31 -34.44 -22.06
CA LEU A 37 19.20 -35.56 -22.38
C LEU A 37 18.75 -36.86 -21.71
N ASP A 38 17.79 -36.78 -20.79
CA ASP A 38 17.22 -37.92 -20.04
C ASP A 38 18.24 -38.63 -19.13
N TYR A 39 19.29 -37.92 -18.73
CA TYR A 39 20.28 -38.36 -17.74
C TYR A 39 20.84 -37.15 -16.97
N LEU A 40 21.52 -37.42 -15.87
CA LEU A 40 22.16 -36.38 -15.07
C LEU A 40 23.30 -35.72 -15.86
N HIS A 41 23.06 -34.50 -16.33
CA HIS A 41 23.98 -33.85 -17.24
C HIS A 41 25.25 -33.36 -16.55
N TRP A 42 26.38 -33.59 -17.21
CA TRP A 42 27.64 -32.94 -16.91
C TRP A 42 28.12 -32.17 -18.16
N PRO A 43 28.41 -30.87 -18.05
CA PRO A 43 28.76 -30.05 -19.22
C PRO A 43 30.09 -30.47 -19.85
N THR A 44 30.07 -30.65 -21.18
CA THR A 44 31.25 -30.93 -22.01
C THR A 44 31.37 -29.91 -23.15
N ASP A 45 32.62 -29.58 -23.51
CA ASP A 45 32.98 -28.76 -24.67
C ASP A 45 32.13 -27.51 -24.87
N ALA A 46 31.33 -27.47 -25.95
CA ALA A 46 30.53 -26.32 -26.34
C ALA A 46 29.32 -26.06 -25.43
N GLN A 47 28.97 -26.99 -24.54
CA GLN A 47 27.86 -26.81 -23.60
C GLN A 47 28.17 -25.71 -22.58
N TRP A 48 29.45 -25.48 -22.25
CA TRP A 48 29.87 -24.36 -21.40
C TRP A 48 29.46 -22.99 -21.95
N TRP A 49 29.36 -22.84 -23.28
CA TRP A 49 28.84 -21.62 -23.89
C TRP A 49 27.38 -21.36 -23.53
N ALA A 50 26.56 -22.40 -23.40
CA ALA A 50 25.18 -22.25 -22.94
C ALA A 50 25.13 -21.78 -21.48
N TYR A 51 25.99 -22.32 -20.61
CA TYR A 51 26.08 -21.90 -19.21
C TYR A 51 26.57 -20.47 -19.01
N ALA A 52 27.43 -19.97 -19.90
CA ALA A 52 27.88 -18.58 -19.89
C ALA A 52 26.82 -17.64 -20.51
N LEU A 53 26.18 -18.07 -21.60
CA LEU A 53 25.22 -17.26 -22.35
C LEU A 53 23.94 -16.97 -21.56
N THR A 54 23.41 -17.94 -20.82
CA THR A 54 22.15 -17.78 -20.09
C THR A 54 22.17 -16.66 -19.04
N PRO A 55 23.12 -16.58 -18.08
CA PRO A 55 23.23 -15.44 -17.17
C PRO A 55 23.60 -14.15 -17.90
N ALA A 56 24.49 -14.21 -18.91
CA ALA A 56 24.91 -13.03 -19.66
C ALA A 56 23.75 -12.33 -20.38
N LEU A 57 22.73 -13.08 -20.80
CA LEU A 57 21.51 -12.53 -21.40
C LEU A 57 20.44 -12.19 -20.35
N ALA A 58 20.19 -13.07 -19.38
CA ALA A 58 19.10 -12.91 -18.43
C ALA A 58 19.28 -11.70 -17.52
N ILE A 59 20.48 -11.48 -16.99
CA ILE A 59 20.74 -10.45 -15.98
C ILE A 59 20.54 -9.03 -16.55
N PRO A 60 21.12 -8.64 -17.71
CA PRO A 60 20.87 -7.32 -18.29
C PRO A 60 19.40 -7.04 -18.58
N ILE A 61 18.67 -8.05 -19.09
CA ILE A 61 17.23 -7.93 -19.35
C ILE A 61 16.49 -7.69 -18.03
N PHE A 62 16.79 -8.45 -16.99
CA PHE A 62 16.15 -8.31 -15.68
C PHE A 62 16.44 -6.96 -15.02
N VAL A 63 17.65 -6.42 -15.21
CA VAL A 63 18.01 -5.06 -14.80
C VAL A 63 17.18 -4.02 -15.56
N ARG A 64 17.04 -4.16 -16.88
CA ARG A 64 16.26 -3.22 -17.73
C ARG A 64 14.77 -3.22 -17.43
N PHE A 65 14.22 -4.37 -17.03
CA PHE A 65 12.84 -4.52 -16.54
C PHE A 65 12.67 -4.09 -15.08
N GLY A 66 13.75 -3.72 -14.39
CA GLY A 66 13.70 -3.20 -13.02
C GLY A 66 13.36 -4.25 -11.96
N LEU A 67 13.54 -5.55 -12.26
CA LEU A 67 13.13 -6.65 -11.39
C LEU A 67 13.85 -6.65 -10.04
N TYR A 68 15.09 -6.15 -10.00
CA TYR A 68 15.89 -6.00 -8.77
C TYR A 68 15.49 -4.80 -7.92
N ARG A 69 14.78 -3.82 -8.51
CA ARG A 69 14.18 -2.69 -7.79
C ARG A 69 12.78 -3.05 -7.27
N ALA A 70 12.11 -3.99 -7.92
CA ALA A 70 10.69 -4.27 -7.74
C ALA A 70 10.32 -5.05 -6.47
N ILE A 71 11.27 -5.80 -5.88
CA ILE A 71 11.02 -6.69 -4.74
C ILE A 71 10.46 -5.95 -3.51
N PHE A 72 10.78 -4.67 -3.34
CA PHE A 72 10.37 -3.87 -2.19
C PHE A 72 9.24 -2.86 -2.47
N ARG A 73 8.81 -2.67 -3.73
CA ARG A 73 7.90 -1.57 -4.11
C ARG A 73 6.58 -2.01 -4.75
N TYR A 74 6.48 -3.21 -5.35
CA TYR A 74 5.29 -3.59 -6.12
C TYR A 74 4.34 -4.58 -5.42
N THR A 75 3.05 -4.32 -5.58
CA THR A 75 1.92 -5.26 -5.48
C THR A 75 2.22 -6.54 -6.26
N GLY A 76 1.90 -7.70 -5.69
CA GLY A 76 2.42 -8.99 -6.15
C GLY A 76 2.15 -9.35 -7.61
N MET A 77 1.04 -8.86 -8.16
CA MET A 77 0.63 -9.18 -9.53
C MET A 77 1.49 -8.46 -10.58
N ASP A 78 1.82 -7.18 -10.37
CA ASP A 78 2.62 -6.38 -11.31
C ASP A 78 4.05 -6.92 -11.43
N ALA A 79 4.62 -7.35 -10.30
CA ALA A 79 5.94 -7.96 -10.26
C ALA A 79 5.97 -9.29 -11.01
N LEU A 80 4.94 -10.13 -10.86
CA LEU A 80 4.85 -11.41 -11.57
C LEU A 80 4.74 -11.19 -13.09
N MET A 81 3.90 -10.24 -13.51
CA MET A 81 3.76 -9.89 -14.92
C MET A 81 5.06 -9.36 -15.53
N ALA A 82 5.82 -8.56 -14.77
CA ALA A 82 7.14 -8.09 -15.21
C ALA A 82 8.14 -9.24 -15.39
N ILE A 83 8.14 -10.23 -14.49
CA ILE A 83 9.01 -11.42 -14.60
C ILE A 83 8.65 -12.22 -15.86
N VAL A 84 7.35 -12.48 -16.09
CA VAL A 84 6.90 -13.22 -17.27
C VAL A 84 7.33 -12.53 -18.55
N LYS A 85 7.12 -11.20 -18.67
CA LYS A 85 7.54 -10.43 -19.85
C LYS A 85 9.07 -10.46 -20.06
N ALA A 86 9.85 -10.32 -18.99
CA ALA A 86 11.30 -10.36 -19.05
C ALA A 86 11.81 -11.74 -19.49
N VAL A 87 11.24 -12.82 -18.95
CA VAL A 87 11.62 -14.20 -19.31
C VAL A 87 11.18 -14.54 -20.74
N MET A 88 10.02 -14.07 -21.20
CA MET A 88 9.59 -14.24 -22.58
C MET A 88 10.57 -13.58 -23.56
N LEU A 89 10.98 -12.33 -23.29
CA LEU A 89 11.98 -11.64 -24.12
C LEU A 89 13.32 -12.37 -24.11
N TYR A 90 13.79 -12.75 -22.91
CA TYR A 90 15.01 -13.53 -22.74
C TYR A 90 14.96 -14.86 -23.51
N GLY A 91 13.87 -15.61 -23.39
CA GLY A 91 13.68 -16.89 -24.05
C GLY A 91 13.64 -16.76 -25.56
N ALA A 92 12.97 -15.73 -26.09
CA ALA A 92 12.97 -15.44 -27.52
C ALA A 92 14.38 -15.18 -28.07
N ILE A 93 15.18 -14.38 -27.36
CA ILE A 93 16.57 -14.07 -27.74
C ILE A 93 17.44 -15.33 -27.65
N LEU A 94 17.35 -16.08 -26.56
CA LEU A 94 18.11 -17.31 -26.37
C LEU A 94 17.77 -18.33 -27.48
N PHE A 95 16.49 -18.51 -27.78
CA PHE A 95 16.04 -19.42 -28.82
C PHE A 95 16.58 -19.01 -30.20
N ALA A 96 16.52 -17.71 -30.53
CA ALA A 96 17.08 -17.19 -31.79
C ALA A 96 18.59 -17.47 -31.91
N ILE A 97 19.37 -17.25 -30.85
CA ILE A 97 20.82 -17.51 -30.84
C ILE A 97 21.11 -19.00 -31.03
N LEU A 98 20.38 -19.88 -30.34
CA LEU A 98 20.57 -21.33 -30.48
C LEU A 98 20.18 -21.87 -31.86
N LEU A 99 19.19 -21.25 -32.53
CA LEU A 99 18.83 -21.58 -33.91
C LEU A 99 19.94 -21.18 -34.90
N TRP A 100 20.59 -20.04 -34.68
CA TRP A 100 21.66 -19.52 -35.53
C TRP A 100 22.96 -20.29 -35.34
N GLN A 101 23.44 -20.40 -34.10
CA GLN A 101 24.81 -20.80 -33.80
C GLN A 101 25.05 -22.32 -33.90
N ARG A 102 24.01 -23.14 -33.68
CA ARG A 102 24.03 -24.60 -33.86
C ARG A 102 25.22 -25.31 -33.19
N TRP A 103 25.52 -24.96 -31.94
CA TRP A 103 26.62 -25.59 -31.20
C TRP A 103 26.46 -27.12 -31.08
N PRO A 104 27.53 -27.91 -31.33
CA PRO A 104 27.52 -29.35 -31.11
C PRO A 104 27.17 -29.68 -29.65
N GLY A 105 26.30 -30.66 -29.45
CA GLY A 105 25.91 -31.09 -28.10
C GLY A 105 24.95 -30.15 -27.34
N VAL A 106 24.50 -29.05 -27.96
CA VAL A 106 23.47 -28.15 -27.38
C VAL A 106 22.15 -28.29 -28.14
N PRO A 107 21.14 -28.97 -27.57
CA PRO A 107 19.84 -29.13 -28.22
C PRO A 107 19.10 -27.80 -28.37
N ARG A 108 18.46 -27.55 -29.52
CA ARG A 108 17.70 -26.31 -29.79
C ARG A 108 16.51 -26.13 -28.84
N SER A 109 15.95 -27.23 -28.35
CA SER A 109 14.90 -27.23 -27.33
C SER A 109 15.30 -26.55 -26.02
N MET A 110 16.61 -26.37 -25.77
CA MET A 110 17.10 -25.58 -24.64
C MET A 110 16.59 -24.15 -24.66
N GLY A 111 16.38 -23.56 -25.85
CA GLY A 111 15.83 -22.21 -25.95
C GLY A 111 14.37 -22.08 -25.51
N VAL A 112 13.68 -23.20 -25.26
CA VAL A 112 12.33 -23.23 -24.68
C VAL A 112 12.35 -23.81 -23.27
N LEU A 113 13.03 -24.95 -23.07
CA LEU A 113 13.09 -25.64 -21.79
C LEU A 113 13.80 -24.81 -20.72
N GLN A 114 14.93 -24.18 -21.05
CA GLN A 114 15.69 -23.42 -20.07
C GLN A 114 14.93 -22.18 -19.59
N PRO A 115 14.34 -21.32 -20.45
CA PRO A 115 13.53 -20.19 -19.98
C PRO A 115 12.31 -20.63 -19.16
N LEU A 116 11.68 -21.75 -19.51
CA LEU A 116 10.54 -22.28 -18.77
C LEU A 116 10.93 -22.71 -17.34
N VAL A 117 11.99 -23.49 -17.19
CA VAL A 117 12.52 -23.89 -15.87
C VAL A 117 12.97 -22.67 -15.08
N PHE A 118 13.67 -21.73 -15.75
CA PHE A 118 14.14 -20.51 -15.12
C PHE A 118 12.98 -19.64 -14.62
N LEU A 119 11.88 -19.51 -15.38
CA LEU A 119 10.68 -18.82 -14.96
C LEU A 119 10.14 -19.39 -13.64
N LEU A 120 10.01 -20.72 -13.56
CA LEU A 120 9.51 -21.40 -12.36
C LEU A 120 10.41 -21.16 -11.15
N LEU A 121 11.73 -21.27 -11.34
CA LEU A 121 12.71 -21.05 -10.26
C LEU A 121 12.72 -19.61 -9.77
N VAL A 122 12.73 -18.62 -10.69
CA VAL A 122 12.70 -17.20 -10.33
C VAL A 122 11.37 -16.86 -9.66
N ALA A 123 10.24 -17.22 -10.26
CA ALA A 123 8.93 -16.94 -9.68
C ALA A 123 8.80 -17.57 -8.28
N GLY A 124 9.20 -18.84 -8.13
CA GLY A 124 9.24 -19.54 -6.86
C GLY A 124 10.14 -18.85 -5.83
N SER A 125 11.37 -18.48 -6.20
CA SER A 125 12.29 -17.76 -5.31
C SER A 125 11.72 -16.43 -4.82
N ARG A 126 11.03 -15.68 -5.70
CA ARG A 126 10.41 -14.39 -5.36
C ARG A 126 9.18 -14.57 -4.48
N MET A 127 8.36 -15.60 -4.73
CA MET A 127 7.22 -15.93 -3.89
C MET A 127 7.65 -16.37 -2.50
N LEU A 128 8.68 -17.22 -2.40
CA LEU A 128 9.26 -17.67 -1.12
C LEU A 128 9.89 -16.50 -0.37
N ALA A 129 10.71 -15.69 -1.05
CA ALA A 129 11.30 -14.49 -0.44
C ALA A 129 10.21 -13.53 0.06
N ARG A 130 9.15 -13.33 -0.72
CA ARG A 130 7.99 -12.50 -0.32
C ARG A 130 7.24 -13.11 0.87
N ALA A 131 6.96 -14.41 0.86
CA ALA A 131 6.25 -15.09 1.95
C ALA A 131 7.07 -15.12 3.25
N TRP A 132 8.39 -15.23 3.14
CA TRP A 132 9.31 -15.15 4.25
C TRP A 132 9.43 -13.72 4.79
N LEU A 133 9.53 -12.73 3.90
CA LEU A 133 9.59 -11.31 4.25
C LEU A 133 8.24 -10.79 4.79
N SER A 134 7.11 -11.26 4.27
CA SER A 134 5.76 -10.89 4.77
C SER A 134 5.49 -11.49 6.15
N ARG A 135 6.03 -12.67 6.46
CA ARG A 135 6.07 -13.21 7.82
C ARG A 135 7.01 -12.40 8.73
N ALA A 136 8.09 -11.81 8.19
CA ALA A 136 8.99 -10.94 8.95
C ALA A 136 8.42 -9.54 9.20
N GLY A 137 7.66 -8.98 8.26
CA GLY A 137 6.99 -7.68 8.36
C GLY A 137 5.83 -7.64 9.37
N ARG A 138 5.34 -8.80 9.81
CA ARG A 138 4.33 -8.89 10.89
C ARG A 138 4.88 -8.62 12.30
N HIS A 139 6.19 -8.58 12.47
CA HIS A 139 6.84 -8.45 13.80
C HIS A 139 7.78 -7.25 13.95
N GLY A 140 7.80 -6.30 13.01
CA GLY A 140 8.75 -5.19 13.09
C GLY A 140 8.47 -3.99 12.18
N LEU A 141 7.28 -3.86 11.61
CA LEU A 141 6.80 -2.54 11.23
C LEU A 141 6.29 -1.92 12.52
N GLU A 142 7.03 -0.97 13.08
CA GLU A 142 6.48 -0.04 14.05
C GLU A 142 5.33 0.67 13.33
N TYR A 143 4.13 0.14 13.52
CA TYR A 143 2.94 0.88 13.19
C TYR A 143 2.99 2.15 14.02
N GLU A 144 2.89 3.32 13.39
CA GLU A 144 2.83 4.61 14.07
C GLU A 144 1.66 4.66 15.05
N GLY A 145 0.61 3.87 14.80
CA GLY A 145 -0.51 3.73 15.72
C GLY A 145 -1.33 2.44 15.52
N ARG A 146 -2.16 2.15 16.52
CA ARG A 146 -3.19 1.11 16.52
C ARG A 146 -4.55 1.77 16.33
N LEU A 147 -5.18 1.49 15.19
CA LEU A 147 -6.34 2.22 14.70
C LEU A 147 -7.63 1.41 14.79
N LEU A 148 -8.70 2.07 15.23
CA LEU A 148 -10.08 1.64 14.97
C LEU A 148 -10.72 2.54 13.91
N ILE A 149 -11.55 1.95 13.04
CA ILE A 149 -12.35 2.72 12.08
C ILE A 149 -13.79 2.77 12.58
N TYR A 150 -14.30 3.97 12.88
CA TYR A 150 -15.71 4.18 13.20
C TYR A 150 -16.50 4.35 11.90
N GLY A 151 -17.42 3.41 11.66
CA GLY A 151 -18.20 3.26 10.44
C GLY A 151 -17.78 2.01 9.68
N ALA A 152 -18.55 0.92 9.80
CA ALA A 152 -18.39 -0.31 9.03
C ALA A 152 -19.19 -0.28 7.72
N GLY A 153 -19.35 0.91 7.13
CA GLY A 153 -19.96 1.11 5.82
C GLY A 153 -18.94 1.04 4.69
N GLU A 154 -19.37 1.34 3.47
CA GLU A 154 -18.52 1.29 2.28
C GLU A 154 -17.25 2.14 2.42
N SER A 155 -17.38 3.38 2.90
CA SER A 155 -16.23 4.27 3.14
C SER A 155 -15.23 3.68 4.13
N GLY A 156 -15.71 3.06 5.21
CA GLY A 156 -14.83 2.40 6.19
C GLY A 156 -14.09 1.20 5.60
N VAL A 157 -14.76 0.38 4.80
CA VAL A 157 -14.14 -0.79 4.13
C VAL A 157 -13.08 -0.36 3.12
N GLN A 158 -13.37 0.66 2.30
CA GLN A 158 -12.40 1.22 1.36
C GLN A 158 -11.19 1.81 2.09
N THR A 159 -11.43 2.50 3.20
CA THR A 159 -10.38 3.08 4.05
C THR A 159 -9.49 2.01 4.67
N ALA A 160 -10.07 0.91 5.17
CA ALA A 160 -9.30 -0.22 5.69
C ALA A 160 -8.37 -0.83 4.65
N ALA A 161 -8.84 -0.95 3.39
CA ALA A 161 -8.00 -1.42 2.28
C ALA A 161 -6.84 -0.46 1.97
N ALA A 162 -7.08 0.86 2.04
CA ALA A 162 -6.04 1.87 1.86
C ALA A 162 -4.95 1.81 2.94
N ILE A 163 -5.35 1.62 4.20
CA ILE A 163 -4.44 1.53 5.35
C ILE A 163 -3.59 0.25 5.29
N GLY A 164 -4.21 -0.88 4.96
CA GLY A 164 -3.51 -2.17 4.85
C GLY A 164 -2.35 -2.14 3.85
N ASN A 165 -2.42 -1.29 2.82
CA ASN A 165 -1.35 -1.11 1.84
C ASN A 165 -0.23 -0.18 2.34
N ALA A 166 -0.56 0.87 3.10
CA ALA A 166 0.40 1.86 3.58
C ALA A 166 1.23 1.38 4.79
N HIS A 167 0.76 0.38 5.54
CA HIS A 167 1.40 -0.19 6.74
C HIS A 167 1.72 0.81 7.86
N GLN A 168 1.15 2.02 7.83
CA GLN A 168 1.36 3.07 8.84
C GLN A 168 0.56 2.79 10.12
N TYR A 169 -0.65 2.25 10.01
CA TYR A 169 -1.51 1.89 11.14
C TYR A 169 -1.82 0.40 11.17
N LYS A 170 -1.90 -0.16 12.37
CA LYS A 170 -2.46 -1.50 12.59
C LYS A 170 -3.97 -1.38 12.79
N LEU A 171 -4.75 -1.83 11.81
CA LEU A 171 -6.20 -1.93 11.96
C LEU A 171 -6.57 -3.00 12.99
N LEU A 172 -7.25 -2.60 14.06
CA LEU A 172 -7.70 -3.51 15.12
C LEU A 172 -9.15 -3.99 14.95
N GLY A 173 -9.95 -3.26 14.16
CA GLY A 173 -11.36 -3.54 13.98
C GLY A 173 -12.14 -2.34 13.50
N PHE A 174 -13.43 -2.58 13.26
CA PHE A 174 -14.41 -1.54 13.00
C PHE A 174 -15.27 -1.29 14.23
N VAL A 175 -15.86 -0.11 14.30
CA VAL A 175 -16.90 0.24 15.25
C VAL A 175 -18.10 0.72 14.47
N ASP A 176 -19.31 0.25 14.78
CA ASP A 176 -20.54 0.71 14.12
C ASP A 176 -21.69 0.73 15.14
N ASP A 177 -22.61 1.68 14.97
CA ASP A 177 -23.80 1.80 15.82
C ASP A 177 -24.88 0.79 15.42
N ASP A 178 -24.83 0.25 14.20
CA ASP A 178 -25.82 -0.73 13.73
C ASP A 178 -25.60 -2.09 14.43
N PRO A 179 -26.52 -2.53 15.32
CA PRO A 179 -26.38 -3.79 16.04
C PRO A 179 -26.34 -4.99 15.10
N ARG A 180 -26.91 -4.89 13.88
CA ARG A 180 -26.89 -5.97 12.89
C ARG A 180 -25.49 -6.27 12.36
N LYS A 181 -24.58 -5.30 12.42
CA LYS A 181 -23.18 -5.45 11.97
C LYS A 181 -22.26 -5.92 13.07
N THR A 182 -22.64 -5.75 14.34
CA THR A 182 -21.82 -6.14 15.50
C THR A 182 -21.48 -7.63 15.46
N GLY A 183 -20.22 -7.97 15.75
CA GLY A 183 -19.73 -9.35 15.76
C GLY A 183 -19.41 -9.93 14.37
N ARG A 184 -19.78 -9.25 13.27
CA ARG A 184 -19.38 -9.68 11.93
C ARG A 184 -17.89 -9.40 11.69
N SER A 185 -17.30 -10.16 10.78
CA SER A 185 -15.95 -9.95 10.29
C SER A 185 -16.00 -9.38 8.87
N ILE A 186 -15.34 -8.24 8.65
CA ILE A 186 -15.19 -7.61 7.34
C ILE A 186 -13.71 -7.65 6.99
N ASN A 187 -13.34 -8.37 5.93
CA ASN A 187 -11.95 -8.57 5.51
C ASN A 187 -11.03 -9.06 6.64
N GLY A 188 -11.56 -9.87 7.56
CA GLY A 188 -10.81 -10.40 8.72
C GLY A 188 -10.77 -9.48 9.94
N ALA A 189 -11.35 -8.28 9.88
CA ALA A 189 -11.48 -7.35 11.00
C ALA A 189 -12.89 -7.39 11.59
N VAL A 190 -12.98 -7.54 12.92
CA VAL A 190 -14.27 -7.65 13.63
C VAL A 190 -14.92 -6.27 13.80
N VAL A 191 -16.25 -6.23 13.70
CA VAL A 191 -17.06 -5.06 14.01
C VAL A 191 -17.49 -5.09 15.48
N TYR A 192 -17.14 -4.06 16.24
CA TYR A 192 -17.48 -3.86 17.63
C TYR A 192 -18.61 -2.84 17.80
N PRO A 193 -19.43 -2.94 18.86
CA PRO A 193 -20.37 -1.87 19.19
C PRO A 193 -19.61 -0.68 19.81
N ALA A 194 -20.15 0.54 19.65
CA ALA A 194 -19.54 1.76 20.17
C ALA A 194 -19.31 1.74 21.69
N SER A 195 -20.15 1.03 22.44
CA SER A 195 -20.00 0.84 23.89
C SER A 195 -18.71 0.12 24.30
N LYS A 196 -18.08 -0.65 23.40
CA LYS A 196 -16.83 -1.37 23.68
C LYS A 196 -15.57 -0.55 23.40
N ILE A 197 -15.67 0.67 22.89
CA ILE A 197 -14.48 1.48 22.54
C ILE A 197 -13.54 1.63 23.73
N SER A 198 -14.06 2.03 24.90
CA SER A 198 -13.23 2.23 26.09
C SER A 198 -12.53 0.94 26.57
N GLU A 199 -13.20 -0.22 26.43
CA GLU A 199 -12.62 -1.54 26.70
C GLU A 199 -11.49 -1.85 25.71
N LEU A 200 -11.72 -1.61 24.43
CA LEU A 200 -10.74 -1.86 23.36
C LEU A 200 -9.52 -0.96 23.50
N VAL A 201 -9.69 0.30 23.89
CA VAL A 201 -8.58 1.24 24.11
C VAL A 201 -7.66 0.72 25.20
N ARG A 202 -8.20 0.32 26.36
CA ARG A 202 -7.39 -0.20 27.48
C ARG A 202 -6.77 -1.56 27.16
N ASN A 203 -7.56 -2.50 26.65
CA ASN A 203 -7.14 -3.91 26.53
C ASN A 203 -6.31 -4.17 25.27
N ARG A 204 -6.51 -3.38 24.20
CA ARG A 204 -5.83 -3.54 22.91
C ARG A 204 -4.91 -2.38 22.56
N GLY A 205 -4.80 -1.36 23.41
CA GLY A 205 -3.91 -0.22 23.24
C GLY A 205 -4.21 0.56 21.97
N VAL A 206 -5.49 0.88 21.73
CA VAL A 206 -5.90 1.73 20.60
C VAL A 206 -5.29 3.12 20.81
N THR A 207 -4.65 3.68 19.79
CA THR A 207 -4.03 5.02 19.84
C THR A 207 -4.81 6.04 19.01
N ASP A 208 -5.52 5.56 17.98
CA ASP A 208 -6.21 6.40 17.01
C ASP A 208 -7.61 5.82 16.70
N ILE A 209 -8.57 6.71 16.48
CA ILE A 209 -9.90 6.38 15.93
C ILE A 209 -10.12 7.24 14.68
N LEU A 210 -10.35 6.59 13.55
CA LEU A 210 -10.68 7.26 12.29
C LEU A 210 -12.18 7.21 12.04
N LEU A 211 -12.79 8.38 11.94
CA LEU A 211 -14.20 8.54 11.61
C LEU A 211 -14.39 8.40 10.09
N ALA A 212 -14.85 7.23 9.64
CA ALA A 212 -15.17 6.94 8.25
C ALA A 212 -16.68 7.10 7.97
N LEU A 213 -17.20 8.28 8.31
CA LEU A 213 -18.62 8.63 8.26
C LEU A 213 -18.88 9.87 7.38
N PRO A 214 -18.52 9.86 6.08
CA PRO A 214 -18.61 11.05 5.23
C PRO A 214 -20.05 11.50 4.95
N SER A 215 -21.02 10.59 5.02
CA SER A 215 -22.44 10.85 4.75
C SER A 215 -23.31 11.12 5.99
N VAL A 216 -22.71 11.07 7.19
CA VAL A 216 -23.42 11.33 8.45
C VAL A 216 -23.50 12.84 8.69
N SER A 217 -24.64 13.32 9.21
CA SER A 217 -24.83 14.74 9.54
C SER A 217 -23.79 15.22 10.57
N ARG A 218 -23.39 16.50 10.49
CA ARG A 218 -22.42 17.09 11.43
C ARG A 218 -22.86 16.95 12.88
N ALA A 219 -24.14 17.20 13.18
CA ALA A 219 -24.69 17.03 14.52
C ALA A 219 -24.47 15.61 15.08
N ARG A 220 -24.70 14.58 14.26
CA ARG A 220 -24.47 13.19 14.68
C ARG A 220 -22.98 12.89 14.81
N ARG A 221 -22.14 13.38 13.89
CA ARG A 221 -20.68 13.25 13.99
C ARG A 221 -20.14 13.88 15.29
N ASN A 222 -20.62 15.06 15.66
CA ASN A 222 -20.23 15.74 16.90
C ASN A 222 -20.67 14.98 18.14
N THR A 223 -21.86 14.35 18.11
CA THR A 223 -22.31 13.46 19.19
C THR A 223 -21.34 12.29 19.37
N ILE A 224 -20.84 11.72 18.27
CA ILE A 224 -19.83 10.65 18.31
C ILE A 224 -18.51 11.18 18.87
N ILE A 225 -18.03 12.33 18.39
CA ILE A 225 -16.79 12.97 18.90
C ILE A 225 -16.90 13.22 20.41
N GLU A 226 -18.00 13.77 20.88
CA GLU A 226 -18.21 14.04 22.31
C GLU A 226 -18.21 12.73 23.13
N SER A 227 -18.80 11.65 22.60
CA SER A 227 -18.75 10.33 23.25
C SER A 227 -17.33 9.76 23.35
N LEU A 228 -16.43 10.14 22.44
CA LEU A 228 -15.04 9.70 22.40
C LEU A 228 -14.10 10.60 23.22
N ARG A 229 -14.55 11.78 23.65
CA ARG A 229 -13.74 12.80 24.33
C ARG A 229 -13.10 12.33 25.64
N SER A 230 -13.76 11.38 26.32
CA SER A 230 -13.28 10.78 27.58
C SER A 230 -12.21 9.70 27.38
N VAL A 231 -11.90 9.34 26.13
CA VAL A 231 -10.99 8.25 25.78
C VAL A 231 -9.65 8.85 25.31
N PRO A 232 -8.50 8.37 25.81
CA PRO A 232 -7.18 8.95 25.48
C PRO A 232 -6.69 8.46 24.10
N VAL A 233 -7.34 8.90 23.03
CA VAL A 233 -7.02 8.54 21.63
C VAL A 233 -7.05 9.75 20.71
N HIS A 234 -6.27 9.70 19.64
CA HIS A 234 -6.33 10.70 18.58
C HIS A 234 -7.54 10.44 17.69
N ILE A 235 -8.42 11.42 17.55
CA ILE A 235 -9.56 11.35 16.66
C ILE A 235 -9.15 11.96 15.31
N ARG A 236 -9.28 11.17 14.26
CA ARG A 236 -9.01 11.59 12.87
C ARG A 236 -10.29 11.49 12.04
N THR A 237 -10.41 12.29 11.00
CA THR A 237 -11.56 12.27 10.08
C THR A 237 -11.11 12.11 8.64
N LEU A 238 -12.01 11.55 7.81
CA LEU A 238 -11.92 11.63 6.36
C LEU A 238 -12.61 12.91 5.87
N PRO A 239 -12.05 13.60 4.87
CA PRO A 239 -12.69 14.72 4.23
C PRO A 239 -13.94 14.27 3.45
N GLY A 240 -14.78 15.23 3.08
CA GLY A 240 -15.98 14.94 2.30
C GLY A 240 -15.63 14.33 0.94
N ILE A 241 -16.58 13.61 0.34
CA ILE A 241 -16.39 12.99 -0.99
C ILE A 241 -16.00 14.05 -2.05
N SER A 242 -16.54 15.27 -1.95
CA SER A 242 -16.23 16.40 -2.83
C SER A 242 -14.76 16.85 -2.77
N ASP A 243 -14.08 16.61 -1.65
CA ASP A 243 -12.71 17.04 -1.40
C ASP A 243 -11.68 15.97 -1.79
N LEU A 244 -12.14 14.76 -2.15
CA LEU A 244 -11.30 13.65 -2.58
C LEU A 244 -10.95 13.81 -4.06
N THR A 245 -9.80 14.42 -4.33
CA THR A 245 -9.32 14.75 -5.68
C THR A 245 -9.14 13.55 -6.62
N SER A 246 -8.94 12.34 -6.08
CA SER A 246 -8.66 11.13 -6.87
C SER A 246 -9.80 10.09 -6.90
N GLY A 247 -10.90 10.33 -6.18
CA GLY A 247 -11.97 9.34 -5.98
C GLY A 247 -11.55 8.07 -5.22
N ARG A 248 -10.30 7.97 -4.77
CA ARG A 248 -9.77 6.88 -3.93
C ARG A 248 -9.22 7.44 -2.63
N ILE A 249 -9.50 6.76 -1.53
CA ILE A 249 -9.04 7.14 -0.20
C ILE A 249 -7.60 6.68 -0.01
N THR A 250 -6.72 7.56 0.46
CA THR A 250 -5.34 7.29 0.84
C THR A 250 -5.08 7.73 2.28
N VAL A 251 -4.00 7.24 2.89
CA VAL A 251 -3.66 7.61 4.29
C VAL A 251 -3.30 9.09 4.44
N ARG A 252 -2.91 9.76 3.35
CA ARG A 252 -2.63 11.20 3.34
C ARG A 252 -3.89 12.06 3.48
N ASP A 253 -5.06 11.46 3.26
CA ASP A 253 -6.33 12.16 3.37
C ASP A 253 -6.84 12.24 4.82
N PHE A 254 -6.12 11.65 5.78
CA PHE A 254 -6.52 11.68 7.19
C PHE A 254 -6.19 13.04 7.78
N LYS A 255 -7.22 13.75 8.25
CA LYS A 255 -7.08 15.05 8.90
C LYS A 255 -7.39 14.94 10.39
N GLU A 256 -6.78 15.84 11.17
CA GLU A 256 -7.27 16.16 12.51
C GLU A 256 -8.64 16.85 12.41
N LEU A 257 -9.33 16.99 13.53
CA LEU A 257 -10.64 17.65 13.56
C LEU A 257 -10.52 19.12 13.15
N ASP A 258 -11.40 19.55 12.24
CA ASP A 258 -11.46 20.94 11.80
C ASP A 258 -12.09 21.83 12.90
N VAL A 259 -11.82 23.14 12.89
CA VAL A 259 -12.38 24.09 13.88
C VAL A 259 -13.91 24.07 13.83
N GLU A 260 -14.47 23.89 12.64
CA GLU A 260 -15.91 23.78 12.39
C GLU A 260 -16.52 22.56 13.06
N ASP A 261 -15.77 21.45 13.21
CA ASP A 261 -16.21 20.26 13.92
C ASP A 261 -16.24 20.49 15.45
N LEU A 262 -15.49 21.49 15.96
CA LEU A 262 -15.55 21.94 17.36
C LEU A 262 -16.72 22.89 17.64
N LEU A 263 -17.27 23.55 16.61
CA LEU A 263 -18.32 24.56 16.77
C LEU A 263 -19.72 23.97 16.95
N GLY A 264 -19.90 22.65 16.82
CA GLY A 264 -21.12 21.95 17.21
C GLY A 264 -22.33 22.14 16.29
N ARG A 265 -22.26 23.04 15.30
CA ARG A 265 -23.36 23.42 14.41
C ARG A 265 -22.93 23.45 12.94
N ASP A 266 -23.88 23.27 12.04
CA ASP A 266 -23.62 23.51 10.62
C ASP A 266 -23.23 24.99 10.42
N PRO A 267 -22.22 25.29 9.57
CA PRO A 267 -21.91 26.66 9.20
C PRO A 267 -23.15 27.31 8.60
N VAL A 268 -23.60 28.40 9.19
CA VAL A 268 -24.65 29.22 8.56
C VAL A 268 -23.98 29.94 7.41
N ILE A 269 -24.36 29.58 6.17
CA ILE A 269 -23.89 30.27 4.98
C ILE A 269 -24.37 31.73 5.09
N PRO A 270 -23.47 32.72 5.07
CA PRO A 270 -23.87 34.11 5.12
C PRO A 270 -24.75 34.43 3.90
N ASP A 271 -25.95 34.97 4.12
CA ASP A 271 -26.75 35.54 3.04
C ASP A 271 -26.25 36.99 2.82
N PRO A 272 -25.54 37.25 1.71
CA PRO A 272 -25.00 38.58 1.46
C PRO A 272 -26.11 39.62 1.31
N SER A 273 -27.30 39.24 0.85
CA SER A 273 -28.42 40.19 0.68
C SER A 273 -28.94 40.71 2.03
N ILE A 274 -28.93 39.85 3.08
CA ILE A 274 -29.31 40.24 4.43
C ILE A 274 -28.22 41.13 5.04
N ALA A 275 -26.95 40.75 4.89
CA ALA A 275 -25.82 41.51 5.40
C ALA A 275 -25.82 42.92 4.81
N THR A 276 -25.85 43.06 3.48
CA THR A 276 -25.86 44.36 2.79
C THR A 276 -27.07 45.20 3.19
N ARG A 277 -28.28 44.63 3.23
CA ARG A 277 -29.49 45.37 3.62
C ARG A 277 -29.43 45.92 5.05
N SER A 278 -28.71 45.24 5.94
CA SER A 278 -28.56 45.66 7.34
C SER A 278 -27.38 46.61 7.58
N THR A 279 -26.43 46.71 6.65
CA THR A 279 -25.22 47.53 6.80
C THR A 279 -25.18 48.77 5.91
N THR A 280 -25.85 48.79 4.75
CA THR A 280 -25.83 49.96 3.84
C THR A 280 -26.42 51.20 4.49
N ASP A 281 -25.69 52.32 4.40
CA ASP A 281 -26.02 53.64 4.98
C ASP A 281 -26.31 53.62 6.50
N ARG A 282 -25.72 52.66 7.23
CA ARG A 282 -25.82 52.58 8.69
C ARG A 282 -24.47 52.79 9.35
N VAL A 283 -24.50 53.40 10.54
CA VAL A 283 -23.33 53.40 11.44
C VAL A 283 -23.32 52.06 12.16
N VAL A 284 -22.31 51.24 11.87
CA VAL A 284 -22.18 49.89 12.41
C VAL A 284 -21.03 49.84 13.42
N LEU A 285 -21.33 49.42 14.66
CA LEU A 285 -20.34 49.20 15.71
C LEU A 285 -20.05 47.70 15.83
N VAL A 286 -18.82 47.28 15.53
CA VAL A 286 -18.36 45.90 15.72
C VAL A 286 -17.82 45.75 17.14
N THR A 287 -18.46 44.89 17.94
CA THR A 287 -18.01 44.57 19.32
C THR A 287 -17.87 43.06 19.49
N GLY A 288 -17.06 42.61 20.47
CA GLY A 288 -16.91 41.19 20.81
C GLY A 288 -16.05 40.34 19.85
N ALA A 289 -15.56 40.91 18.75
CA ALA A 289 -14.65 40.28 17.80
C ALA A 289 -13.31 41.02 17.76
N GLY A 290 -12.37 40.71 18.66
CA GLY A 290 -11.03 41.30 18.67
C GLY A 290 -10.07 40.63 17.68
N GLY A 291 -9.10 41.38 17.15
CA GLY A 291 -8.01 40.85 16.32
C GLY A 291 -8.38 40.62 14.85
N SER A 292 -7.93 39.49 14.28
CA SER A 292 -8.10 39.17 12.85
C SER A 292 -9.57 39.03 12.44
N ILE A 293 -10.41 38.48 13.33
CA ILE A 293 -11.86 38.31 13.08
C ILE A 293 -12.56 39.68 12.99
N GLY A 294 -12.29 40.59 13.92
CA GLY A 294 -12.85 41.94 13.88
C GLY A 294 -12.41 42.73 12.66
N SER A 295 -11.14 42.59 12.28
CA SER A 295 -10.57 43.28 11.10
C SER A 295 -11.23 42.80 9.80
N GLU A 296 -11.52 41.51 9.67
CA GLU A 296 -12.22 40.96 8.52
C GLU A 296 -13.69 41.40 8.46
N LEU A 297 -14.37 41.43 9.61
CA LEU A 297 -15.74 41.96 9.69
C LEU A 297 -15.82 43.43 9.29
N CYS A 298 -14.94 44.29 9.81
CA CYS A 298 -14.90 45.70 9.42
C CYS A 298 -14.64 45.87 7.92
N ARG A 299 -13.77 45.03 7.33
CA ARG A 299 -13.49 45.03 5.89
C ARG A 299 -14.74 44.68 5.07
N GLN A 300 -15.47 43.65 5.46
CA GLN A 300 -16.68 43.20 4.76
C GLN A 300 -17.86 44.16 4.92
N ILE A 301 -17.94 44.87 6.04
CA ILE A 301 -19.01 45.87 6.30
C ILE A 301 -18.74 47.18 5.54
N ALA A 302 -17.47 47.53 5.32
CA ALA A 302 -17.07 48.74 4.61
C ALA A 302 -17.12 48.62 3.08
N LEU A 303 -17.24 47.39 2.55
CA LEU A 303 -17.41 47.08 1.13
C LEU A 303 -18.90 47.04 0.75
#